data_AF-T2T490-F1
#
_entry.id   AF-T2T490-F1
#
_cell.length_a   1.000
_cell.length_b   1.000
_cell.length_c   1.000
_cell.angle_alpha   90.00
_cell.angle_beta   90.00
_cell.angle_gamma   90.00
#
_symmetry.space_group_name_H-M   'P 1'
#
loop_
_entity.id
_entity.type
_entity.pdbx_description
1 polymer ?
#
loop_
_entity_poly.entity_id
_entity_poly.type
_entity_poly.pdbx_seq_one_letter_code
_entity_poly.pdbx_strand_id
1 'polypeptide(L)'
;MKKALYITSKITLWLLALLGVYALVIFVMLKAYHQDKGYIILTFGVTIMTEETYEAYLDANIKQLEEIKNQKLNKALELCKQSGLVLRKFDGKNFSFECDEPNRSKP
;
A
#
# COMPACT_ATOMS: atom_id res chain seq x y z
N MET A 1 -31.53 -10.18 -67.56
CA MET A 1 -31.87 -9.49 -66.30
C MET A 1 -31.61 -10.35 -65.05
N LYS A 2 -32.27 -11.50 -64.85
CA LYS A 2 -32.20 -12.28 -63.59
C LYS A 2 -30.80 -12.79 -63.19
N LYS A 3 -29.95 -13.21 -64.14
CA LYS A 3 -28.58 -13.71 -63.87
C LYS A 3 -27.64 -12.62 -63.34
N ALA A 4 -27.70 -11.42 -63.91
CA ALA A 4 -26.87 -10.29 -63.46
C ALA A 4 -27.24 -9.87 -62.04
N LEU A 5 -28.54 -9.78 -61.74
CA LEU A 5 -29.06 -9.48 -60.40
C LEU A 5 -28.63 -10.51 -59.34
N TYR A 6 -28.62 -11.79 -59.69
CA TYR A 6 -28.15 -12.86 -58.80
C TYR A 6 -26.64 -12.76 -58.50
N ILE A 7 -25.83 -12.46 -59.51
CA ILE A 7 -24.38 -12.31 -59.34
C ILE A 7 -24.06 -11.11 -58.46
N THR A 8 -24.68 -9.96 -58.72
CA THR A 8 -24.49 -8.75 -57.92
C THR A 8 -24.92 -8.99 -56.49
N SER A 9 -26.11 -9.56 -56.26
CA SER A 9 -26.61 -9.88 -54.92
C SER A 9 -25.68 -10.81 -54.14
N LYS A 10 -25.12 -11.82 -54.80
CA LYS A 10 -24.16 -12.75 -54.18
C LYS A 10 -22.89 -12.02 -53.75
N ILE A 11 -22.34 -11.14 -54.59
CA ILE A 11 -21.14 -10.35 -54.26
C ILE A 11 -21.42 -9.40 -53.08
N THR A 12 -22.57 -8.73 -53.08
CA THR A 12 -22.94 -7.84 -51.97
C THR A 12 -23.09 -8.60 -50.65
N LEU A 13 -23.65 -9.80 -50.69
CA LEU A 13 -23.75 -10.69 -49.52
C LEU A 13 -22.38 -11.09 -48.97
N TRP A 14 -21.44 -11.46 -49.84
CA TRP A 14 -20.06 -11.77 -49.42
C TRP A 14 -19.34 -10.55 -48.84
N LEU A 15 -19.56 -9.37 -49.41
CA LEU A 15 -18.97 -8.13 -48.91
C LEU A 15 -19.50 -7.77 -47.51
N LEU A 16 -20.81 -7.91 -47.31
CA LEU A 16 -21.45 -7.68 -46.00
C LEU A 16 -20.96 -8.68 -44.95
N ALA A 17 -20.78 -9.95 -45.32
CA ALA A 17 -20.24 -10.96 -44.41
C ALA A 17 -18.82 -10.62 -43.96
N LEU A 18 -17.95 -10.19 -44.88
CA LEU A 18 -16.57 -9.78 -44.56
C LEU A 18 -16.54 -8.55 -43.64
N LEU A 19 -17.38 -7.54 -43.91
CA LEU A 19 -17.50 -6.36 -43.06
C LEU A 19 -17.99 -6.71 -41.65
N GLY A 20 -18.95 -7.63 -41.53
CA GLY A 20 -19.45 -8.11 -40.24
C GLY A 20 -18.38 -8.81 -39.41
N VAL A 21 -17.59 -9.70 -40.04
CA VAL A 21 -16.46 -10.37 -39.37
C VAL A 21 -15.40 -9.37 -38.94
N TYR A 22 -15.05 -8.41 -39.80
CA TYR A 22 -14.07 -7.38 -39.50
C TYR A 22 -14.48 -6.53 -38.28
N ALA A 23 -15.76 -6.12 -38.22
CA ALA A 23 -16.30 -5.38 -37.07
C ALA A 23 -16.27 -6.20 -35.78
N LEU A 24 -16.57 -7.50 -35.85
CA LEU A 24 -16.50 -8.42 -34.70
C LEU A 24 -15.08 -8.54 -34.13
N VAL A 25 -14.08 -8.68 -35.00
CA VAL A 25 -12.67 -8.75 -34.58
C VAL A 25 -12.24 -7.46 -33.87
N ILE A 26 -12.61 -6.31 -34.42
CA ILE A 26 -12.33 -5.00 -33.80
C ILE A 26 -13.02 -4.88 -32.43
N PHE A 27 -14.28 -5.30 -32.32
CA PHE A 27 -15.02 -5.25 -31.07
C PHE A 27 -14.39 -6.13 -29.98
N VAL A 28 -13.95 -7.35 -30.33
CA VAL A 28 -13.25 -8.25 -29.40
C VAL A 28 -11.91 -7.64 -28.95
N MET A 29 -11.11 -7.10 -29.88
CA MET A 29 -9.85 -6.43 -29.57
C MET A 29 -10.05 -5.21 -28.65
N LEU A 30 -11.03 -4.35 -28.95
CA LEU A 30 -11.36 -3.19 -28.12
C LEU A 30 -11.81 -3.60 -26.71
N LYS A 31 -12.63 -4.64 -26.59
CA LYS A 31 -13.08 -5.16 -25.30
C LYS A 31 -11.92 -5.70 -24.47
N ALA A 32 -11.00 -6.46 -25.07
CA ALA A 32 -9.80 -6.95 -24.40
C ALA A 32 -8.91 -5.79 -23.93
N TYR A 33 -8.62 -4.83 -24.81
CA TYR A 33 -7.79 -3.65 -24.51
C TYR A 33 -8.39 -2.77 -23.39
N HIS A 34 -9.72 -2.62 -23.35
CA HIS A 34 -10.38 -1.90 -22.27
C HIS A 34 -10.35 -2.67 -20.93
N GLN A 35 -10.46 -4.00 -20.96
CA GLN A 35 -10.36 -4.80 -19.73
C GLN A 35 -8.95 -4.79 -19.16
N ASP A 36 -7.91 -4.87 -19.98
CA ASP A 36 -6.51 -4.76 -19.52
C ASP A 36 -6.22 -3.40 -18.88
N LYS A 37 -6.64 -2.30 -19.52
CA LYS A 37 -6.47 -0.95 -18.92
C LYS A 37 -7.26 -0.75 -17.65
N GLY A 38 -8.50 -1.26 -17.58
CA GLY A 38 -9.32 -1.19 -16.37
C GLY A 38 -8.69 -1.95 -15.20
N TYR A 39 -8.14 -3.14 -15.47
CA TYR A 39 -7.44 -3.94 -14.47
C TYR A 39 -6.17 -3.25 -13.96
N ILE A 40 -5.36 -2.68 -14.87
CA ILE A 40 -4.14 -1.94 -14.51
C ILE A 40 -4.49 -0.77 -13.58
N ILE A 41 -5.48 0.05 -13.92
CA ILE A 41 -5.89 1.21 -13.09
C ILE A 41 -6.42 0.76 -11.71
N LEU A 42 -7.23 -0.31 -11.66
CA LEU A 42 -7.73 -0.88 -10.41
C LEU A 42 -6.60 -1.42 -9.53
N THR A 43 -5.63 -2.14 -10.11
CA THR A 43 -4.48 -2.67 -9.37
C THR A 43 -3.60 -1.55 -8.80
N PHE A 44 -3.31 -0.49 -9.57
CA PHE A 44 -2.55 0.66 -9.09
C PHE A 44 -3.26 1.39 -7.93
N GLY A 45 -4.57 1.61 -8.04
CA GLY A 45 -5.35 2.24 -6.98
C GLY A 45 -5.38 1.42 -5.68
N VAL A 46 -5.50 0.09 -5.79
CA VAL A 46 -5.46 -0.80 -4.62
C VAL A 46 -4.07 -0.79 -3.97
N THR A 47 -2.98 -0.86 -4.74
CA THR A 47 -1.62 -0.85 -4.20
C THR A 47 -1.32 0.44 -3.43
N ILE A 48 -1.67 1.61 -3.99
CA ILE A 48 -1.44 2.90 -3.32
C ILE A 48 -2.27 3.01 -2.02
N MET A 49 -3.55 2.63 -2.04
CA MET A 49 -4.37 2.64 -0.81
C MET A 49 -3.83 1.67 0.26
N THR A 50 -3.29 0.52 -0.14
CA THR A 50 -2.70 -0.44 0.82
C THR A 50 -1.37 0.04 1.39
N GLU A 51 -0.55 0.74 0.61
CA GLU A 51 0.72 1.29 1.06
C GLU A 51 0.50 2.44 2.04
N GLU A 52 -0.38 3.39 1.70
CA GLU A 52 -0.74 4.51 2.58
C GLU A 52 -1.38 4.03 3.90
N THR A 53 -2.24 3.02 3.86
CA THR A 53 -2.84 2.45 5.08
C THR A 53 -1.83 1.67 5.92
N TYR A 54 -0.86 0.99 5.30
CA TYR A 54 0.21 0.30 5.99
C TYR A 54 1.17 1.29 6.68
N GLU A 55 1.55 2.37 5.99
CA GLU A 55 2.38 3.43 6.56
C GLU A 55 1.67 4.13 7.72
N ALA A 56 0.38 4.45 7.58
CA ALA A 56 -0.41 5.04 8.67
C ALA A 56 -0.53 4.12 9.89
N TYR A 57 -0.69 2.81 9.66
CA TYR A 57 -0.69 1.82 10.75
C TYR A 57 0.68 1.73 11.43
N LEU A 58 1.77 1.76 10.66
CA LEU A 58 3.12 1.67 11.19
C LEU A 58 3.49 2.92 12.01
N ASP A 59 3.15 4.12 11.52
CA ASP A 59 3.36 5.39 12.22
C ASP A 59 2.61 5.44 13.55
N ALA A 60 1.33 5.04 13.55
CA ALA A 60 0.53 4.97 14.77
C ALA A 60 1.15 4.02 15.82
N ASN A 61 1.64 2.85 15.39
CA ASN A 61 2.29 1.90 16.30
C ASN A 61 3.63 2.42 16.83
N ILE A 62 4.44 3.10 16.01
CA ILE A 62 5.70 3.72 16.45
C ILE A 62 5.43 4.78 17.52
N LYS A 63 4.43 5.64 17.30
CA LYS A 63 4.06 6.69 18.24
C LYS A 63 3.58 6.13 19.58
N GLN A 64 2.75 5.08 19.55
CA GLN A 64 2.32 4.37 20.77
C GLN A 64 3.51 3.77 21.52
N LEU A 65 4.46 3.15 20.80
CA LEU A 65 5.64 2.54 21.40
C LEU A 65 6.57 3.58 22.05
N GLU A 66 6.75 4.73 21.40
CA GLU A 66 7.54 5.84 21.93
C GLU A 66 6.90 6.45 23.20
N GLU A 67 5.59 6.57 23.23
CA GLU A 67 4.85 7.04 24.41
C GLU A 67 5.01 6.07 25.60
N ILE A 68 4.86 4.76 25.38
CA ILE A 68 5.09 3.73 26.40
C ILE A 68 6.53 3.76 26.90
N LYS A 69 7.50 3.93 25.99
CA LYS A 69 8.93 4.01 26.34
C LYS A 69 9.21 5.24 27.22
N ASN A 70 8.66 6.41 26.87
CA ASN A 70 8.83 7.64 27.64
C ASN A 70 8.15 7.55 29.02
N GLN A 71 6.96 6.96 29.09
CA GLN A 71 6.29 6.71 30.37
C GLN A 71 7.14 5.83 31.30
N LYS A 72 7.71 4.75 30.76
CA LYS A 72 8.58 3.85 31.54
C LYS A 72 9.91 4.51 31.94
N LEU A 73 10.49 5.32 31.07
CA LEU A 73 11.70 6.09 31.38
C LEU A 73 11.46 7.04 32.56
N ASN A 74 10.36 7.81 32.53
CA ASN A 74 10.01 8.73 33.61
C ASN A 74 9.80 7.98 34.94
N LYS A 75 9.12 6.82 34.89
CA LYS A 75 8.93 5.99 36.08
C LYS A 75 10.25 5.44 36.63
N ALA A 76 11.16 5.00 35.78
CA ALA A 76 12.51 4.56 36.20
C ALA A 76 13.30 5.70 36.85
N LEU A 77 13.20 6.90 36.28
CA LEU A 77 13.85 8.11 36.82
C LEU A 77 13.29 8.50 38.19
N GLU A 78 11.98 8.43 38.39
CA GLU A 78 11.35 8.65 39.70
C GLU A 78 11.81 7.61 40.73
N LEU A 79 11.88 6.33 40.35
CA LEU A 79 12.35 5.25 41.24
C LEU A 79 13.81 5.47 41.67
N CYS A 80 14.71 5.79 40.73
CA CYS A 80 16.11 6.09 41.09
C CYS A 80 16.19 7.29 42.06
N LYS A 81 15.45 8.38 41.77
CA LYS A 81 15.42 9.58 42.62
C LYS A 81 14.89 9.28 44.03
N GLN A 82 13.85 8.46 44.16
CA GLN A 82 13.29 8.06 45.45
C GLN A 82 14.32 7.27 46.28
N SER A 83 15.18 6.50 45.62
CA SER A 83 16.31 5.81 46.26
C SER A 83 17.53 6.70 46.50
N GLY A 84 17.49 8.00 46.19
CA GLY A 84 18.62 8.92 46.32
C GLY A 84 19.71 8.72 45.27
N LEU A 85 19.43 7.96 44.21
CA LEU A 85 20.32 7.62 43.11
C LEU A 85 19.93 8.39 41.84
N VAL A 86 20.81 8.38 40.84
CA VAL A 86 20.59 8.99 39.53
C VAL A 86 20.48 7.89 38.48
N LEU A 87 19.51 8.01 37.58
CA LEU A 87 19.38 7.10 36.44
C LEU A 87 20.63 7.20 35.53
N ARG A 88 21.39 6.12 35.39
CA ARG A 88 22.60 6.06 34.56
C ARG A 88 22.34 5.51 33.18
N LYS A 89 21.51 4.46 33.08
CA LYS A 89 21.15 3.83 31.81
C LYS A 89 19.69 3.42 31.81
N PHE A 90 19.08 3.52 30.64
CA PHE A 90 17.75 2.98 30.35
C PHE A 90 17.79 2.27 29.01
N ASP A 91 17.52 0.97 29.01
CA ASP A 91 17.32 0.17 27.81
C ASP A 91 15.83 0.19 27.45
N GLY A 92 15.47 0.96 26.42
CA GLY A 92 14.09 1.07 25.95
C GLY A 92 13.54 -0.18 25.26
N LYS A 93 14.38 -1.16 24.90
CA LYS A 93 13.94 -2.39 24.24
C LYS A 93 13.56 -3.47 25.25
N ASN A 94 14.39 -3.65 26.29
CA ASN A 94 14.12 -4.61 27.36
C ASN A 94 13.45 -3.97 28.60
N PHE A 95 13.25 -2.65 28.57
CA PHE A 95 12.74 -1.86 29.70
C PHE A 95 13.54 -2.04 30.99
N SER A 96 14.85 -2.25 30.85
CA SER A 96 15.80 -2.38 31.96
C SER A 96 16.45 -1.03 32.26
N PHE A 97 16.79 -0.78 33.52
CA PHE A 97 17.45 0.47 33.92
C PHE A 97 18.45 0.26 35.05
N GLU A 98 19.49 1.09 35.05
CA GLU A 98 20.53 1.13 36.08
C GLU A 98 20.50 2.49 36.76
N CYS A 99 20.47 2.50 38.09
CA CYS A 99 20.62 3.68 38.93
C CYS A 99 22.01 3.64 39.57
N ASP A 100 22.72 4.76 39.57
CA ASP A 100 24.03 4.91 40.21
C ASP A 100 24.03 6.03 41.23
N GLU A 101 25.02 6.01 42.13
CA GLU A 101 25.24 7.11 43.03
C GLU A 101 25.51 8.41 42.23
N PRO A 102 24.96 9.55 42.66
CA PRO A 102 25.29 10.83 42.05
C PRO A 102 26.81 11.02 42.12
N ASN A 103 27.44 11.35 40.99
CA ASN A 103 28.87 11.66 40.94
C ASN A 103 29.18 12.77 41.95
N ARG A 104 29.64 12.39 43.15
CA ARG A 104 30.36 13.29 44.04
C ARG A 104 31.72 13.49 43.40
N SER A 105 31.82 14.46 42.49
CA SER A 105 33.11 15.07 42.20
C SER A 105 33.69 15.48 43.55
N LYS A 106 34.73 14.75 43.99
CA LYS A 106 35.42 15.03 45.24
C LYS A 106 35.87 16.50 45.23
N PRO A 107 35.74 17.22 46.35
CA PRO A 107 36.23 18.59 46.46
C PRO A 107 37.73 18.69 46.20
#